data_AF-A0A427TM35-F1
#
_entry.id   AF-A0A427TM35-F1
#
_cell.length_a   1.000
_cell.length_b   1.000
_cell.length_c   1.000
_cell.angle_alpha   90.00
_cell.angle_beta   90.00
_cell.angle_gamma   90.00
#
_symmetry.space_group_name_H-M   'P 1'
#
loop_
_entity.id
_entity.type
_entity.pdbx_description
1 polymer ?
#
loop_
_entity_poly.entity_id
_entity_poly.type
_entity_poly.pdbx_seq_one_letter_code
_entity_poly.pdbx_strand_id
1 'polypeptide(L)'
;MTTKNTNLVSCIDEFITEKQRANFVDQKPNTIKKKELESYLEEVAAENGIVFQKNSHPTKTIYTFSIDGQEAKVEFFYRYSHYYTRHTITID
;
A
#
# COMPACT_ATOMS: atom_id res chain seq x y z
N MET A 1 5.19 22.29 4.56
CA MET A 1 4.83 21.60 3.30
C MET A 1 5.37 20.18 3.43
N THR A 2 4.65 19.26 4.09
CA THR A 2 5.25 17.94 4.43
C THR A 2 4.26 16.86 4.89
N THR A 3 2.95 17.13 4.97
CA THR A 3 2.03 16.23 5.68
C THR A 3 1.47 15.10 4.81
N LYS A 4 1.20 15.36 3.52
CA LYS A 4 0.51 14.39 2.65
C LYS A 4 1.41 13.24 2.17
N ASN A 5 2.64 13.53 1.74
CA ASN A 5 3.61 12.51 1.32
C ASN A 5 3.99 11.55 2.47
N THR A 6 4.24 12.11 3.65
CA THR A 6 4.54 11.33 4.84
C THR A 6 3.34 10.45 5.23
N ASN A 7 2.11 10.96 5.12
CA ASN A 7 0.91 10.18 5.42
C ASN A 7 0.72 8.95 4.53
N LEU A 8 0.97 9.04 3.21
CA LEU A 8 0.77 7.90 2.32
C LEU A 8 1.80 6.78 2.57
N VAL A 9 3.04 7.16 2.85
CA VAL A 9 4.10 6.18 3.18
C VAL A 9 3.80 5.54 4.53
N SER A 10 3.52 6.36 5.54
CA SER A 10 3.26 5.87 6.90
C SER A 10 2.01 5.00 6.97
N CYS A 11 0.95 5.29 6.19
CA CYS A 11 -0.27 4.49 6.26
C CYS A 11 -0.06 3.03 5.78
N ILE A 12 0.81 2.81 4.79
CA ILE A 12 1.13 1.46 4.30
C ILE A 12 1.85 0.66 5.39
N ASP A 13 2.87 1.27 6.00
CA ASP A 13 3.65 0.62 7.07
C ASP A 13 2.81 0.38 8.33
N GLU A 14 1.94 1.32 8.69
CA GLU A 14 0.98 1.19 9.79
C GLU A 14 0.02 0.02 9.53
N PHE A 15 -0.61 -0.03 8.36
CA PHE A 15 -1.52 -1.12 7.99
C PHE A 15 -0.84 -2.48 8.06
N ILE A 16 0.37 -2.61 7.51
CA ILE A 16 1.12 -3.87 7.55
C ILE A 16 1.38 -4.26 9.01
N THR A 17 1.86 -3.31 9.83
CA THR A 17 2.19 -3.57 11.24
C THR A 17 0.95 -3.99 12.04
N GLU A 18 -0.17 -3.31 11.85
CA GLU A 18 -1.44 -3.63 12.50
C GLU A 18 -1.95 -5.02 12.09
N LYS A 19 -1.87 -5.36 10.80
CA LYS A 19 -2.27 -6.69 10.31
C LYS A 19 -1.40 -7.80 10.86
N GLN A 20 -0.08 -7.59 10.91
CA GLN A 20 0.85 -8.54 11.51
C GLN A 20 0.53 -8.76 13.00
N ARG A 21 0.25 -7.67 13.73
CA ARG A 21 -0.13 -7.74 15.15
C ARG A 21 -1.46 -8.47 15.35
N ALA A 22 -2.49 -8.15 14.56
CA ALA A 22 -3.80 -8.80 14.65
C ALA A 22 -3.71 -10.31 14.34
N ASN A 23 -2.97 -10.68 13.30
CA ASN A 23 -2.75 -12.10 12.96
C ASN A 23 -2.00 -12.85 14.08
N PHE A 24 -1.03 -12.20 14.73
CA PHE A 24 -0.33 -12.79 15.87
C PHE A 24 -1.27 -13.05 17.05
N VAL A 25 -2.14 -12.09 17.41
CA VAL A 25 -3.13 -12.24 18.48
C VAL A 25 -4.12 -13.37 18.17
N ASP A 26 -4.57 -13.46 16.91
CA ASP A 26 -5.53 -14.47 16.45
C ASP A 26 -4.89 -15.85 16.15
N GLN A 27 -3.58 -16.02 16.34
CA GLN A 27 -2.81 -17.21 15.95
C GLN A 27 -3.00 -17.60 14.46
N LYS A 28 -3.23 -16.60 13.61
CA LYS A 28 -3.38 -16.78 12.15
C LYS A 28 -2.03 -16.67 11.45
N PRO A 29 -1.87 -17.31 10.27
CA PRO A 29 -0.72 -17.09 9.43
C PRO A 29 -0.55 -15.60 9.13
N ASN A 30 0.68 -15.10 9.24
CA ASN A 30 1.01 -13.72 8.93
C ASN A 30 0.96 -13.49 7.41
N THR A 31 -0.26 -13.40 6.88
CA THR A 31 -0.54 -13.25 5.47
C THR A 31 -1.46 -12.05 5.26
N ILE A 32 -1.08 -11.19 4.32
CA ILE A 32 -1.88 -10.04 3.89
C ILE A 32 -2.33 -10.33 2.46
N LYS A 33 -3.63 -10.22 2.18
CA LYS A 33 -4.15 -10.49 0.84
C LYS A 33 -3.93 -9.29 -0.07
N LYS A 34 -3.62 -9.54 -1.35
CA LYS A 34 -3.49 -8.55 -2.41
C LYS A 34 -4.66 -7.57 -2.40
N LYS A 35 -5.89 -8.09 -2.46
CA LYS A 35 -7.12 -7.29 -2.47
C LYS A 35 -7.24 -6.40 -1.24
N GLU A 36 -6.85 -6.90 -0.07
CA GLU A 36 -6.99 -6.19 1.20
C GLU A 36 -6.05 -4.98 1.27
N LEU A 37 -4.78 -5.19 0.90
CA LEU A 37 -3.78 -4.13 0.86
C LEU A 37 -4.09 -3.08 -0.22
N GLU A 38 -4.51 -3.52 -1.41
CA GLU A 38 -4.88 -2.62 -2.49
C GLU A 38 -6.12 -1.78 -2.13
N SER A 39 -7.17 -2.40 -1.57
CA SER A 39 -8.36 -1.68 -1.14
C SER A 39 -8.05 -0.64 -0.06
N TYR A 40 -7.22 -0.99 0.93
CA TYR A 40 -6.82 -0.03 1.96
C TYR A 40 -6.12 1.20 1.37
N LEU A 41 -5.15 1.00 0.47
CA LEU A 41 -4.44 2.13 -0.15
C LEU A 41 -5.35 2.99 -1.02
N GLU A 42 -6.26 2.37 -1.76
CA GLU A 42 -7.23 3.05 -2.61
C GLU A 42 -8.25 3.86 -1.79
N GLU A 43 -8.70 3.32 -0.65
CA GLU A 43 -9.57 4.01 0.31
C GLU A 43 -8.86 5.23 0.90
N VAL A 44 -7.63 5.08 1.40
CA VAL A 44 -6.84 6.19 1.94
C VAL A 44 -6.62 7.27 0.88
N ALA A 45 -6.30 6.89 -0.35
CA ALA A 45 -6.12 7.85 -1.44
C ALA A 45 -7.43 8.61 -1.74
N ALA A 46 -8.57 7.91 -1.78
CA ALA A 46 -9.87 8.52 -1.99
C ALA A 46 -10.27 9.49 -0.86
N GLU A 47 -10.08 9.10 0.40
CA GLU A 47 -10.35 9.94 1.58
C GLU A 47 -9.52 11.22 1.61
N ASN A 48 -8.28 11.15 1.12
CA ASN A 48 -7.36 12.28 1.06
C ASN A 48 -7.45 13.08 -0.27
N GLY A 49 -8.33 12.68 -1.19
CA GLY A 49 -8.47 13.30 -2.51
C GLY A 49 -7.22 13.20 -3.37
N ILE A 50 -6.40 12.15 -3.18
CA ILE A 50 -5.17 11.91 -3.91
C ILE A 50 -5.49 11.13 -5.18
N VAL A 51 -5.13 11.70 -6.34
CA VAL A 51 -5.28 11.04 -7.63
C VAL A 51 -4.13 10.07 -7.84
N PHE A 52 -4.45 8.87 -8.34
CA PHE A 52 -3.46 7.85 -8.65
C PHE A 52 -3.73 7.13 -9.96
N GLN A 53 -2.66 6.61 -10.55
CA GLN A 53 -2.71 5.62 -11.63
C GLN A 53 -2.36 4.25 -11.08
N LYS A 54 -3.15 3.23 -11.42
CA LYS A 54 -2.91 1.83 -11.02
C LYS A 54 -2.53 1.00 -12.24
N ASN A 55 -1.43 0.27 -12.12
CA ASN A 55 -1.03 -0.77 -13.07
C ASN A 55 -0.89 -2.11 -12.34
N SER A 56 -1.77 -3.06 -12.61
CA SER A 56 -1.79 -4.35 -11.91
C SER A 56 -1.34 -5.50 -12.82
N HIS A 57 -0.40 -6.28 -12.30
CA HIS A 57 0.06 -7.56 -12.83
C HIS A 57 -0.21 -8.67 -11.80
N PRO A 58 -0.09 -9.95 -12.19
CA PRO A 58 -0.30 -11.06 -11.26
C PRO A 58 0.59 -10.98 -10.03
N THR A 59 1.90 -10.73 -10.21
CA THR A 59 2.90 -10.75 -9.13
C THR A 59 3.30 -9.36 -8.62
N LYS A 60 2.74 -8.29 -9.20
CA LYS A 60 3.07 -6.91 -8.84
C LYS A 60 1.92 -5.96 -9.11
N THR A 61 1.68 -4.99 -8.25
CA THR A 61 0.82 -3.83 -8.55
C THR A 61 1.62 -2.57 -8.30
N ILE A 62 1.55 -1.63 -9.24
CA ILE A 62 2.22 -0.33 -9.16
C ILE A 62 1.14 0.74 -9.06
N TYR A 63 1.26 1.61 -8.06
CA TYR A 63 0.51 2.84 -7.95
C TYR A 63 1.44 4.02 -8.17
N THR A 64 1.02 4.98 -8.99
CA THR A 64 1.69 6.28 -9.15
C THR A 64 0.73 7.36 -8.66
N PHE A 65 1.08 8.00 -7.56
CA PHE A 65 0.32 9.07 -6.93
C PHE A 65 0.90 10.43 -7.32
N SER A 66 0.03 11.40 -7.58
CA SER A 66 0.44 12.80 -7.72
C SER A 66 0.13 13.53 -6.42
N ILE A 67 1.17 13.92 -5.67
CA ILE A 67 1.03 14.57 -4.37
C ILE A 67 1.85 15.86 -4.38
N ASP A 68 1.17 16.99 -4.22
CA ASP A 68 1.80 18.33 -4.15
C ASP A 68 2.77 18.64 -5.32
N GLY A 69 2.51 18.06 -6.50
CA GLY A 69 3.32 18.24 -7.71
C GLY A 69 4.51 17.28 -7.85
N GLN A 70 4.72 16.38 -6.89
CA GLN A 70 5.67 15.28 -6.94
C GLN A 70 4.97 13.97 -7.31
N GLU A 71 5.71 13.06 -7.93
CA GLU A 71 5.24 11.70 -8.19
C GLU A 71 5.76 10.76 -7.11
N ALA A 72 4.83 10.07 -6.44
CA ALA A 72 5.16 9.00 -5.52
C ALA A 72 4.75 7.66 -6.14
N LYS A 73 5.70 6.75 -6.32
CA LYS A 73 5.46 5.40 -6.80
C LYS A 73 5.48 4.41 -5.65
N VAL A 74 4.44 3.59 -5.56
CA VAL A 74 4.34 2.46 -4.63
C VAL A 74 4.24 1.18 -5.45
N GLU A 75 5.17 0.25 -5.25
CA GLU A 75 5.10 -1.08 -5.85
C GLU A 75 4.82 -2.13 -4.77
N PHE A 76 3.74 -2.87 -4.94
CA PHE A 76 3.43 -4.04 -4.13
C PHE A 76 3.81 -5.31 -4.87
N PHE A 77 4.51 -6.22 -4.19
CA PHE A 77 4.89 -7.52 -4.72
C PHE A 77 4.07 -8.63 -4.08
N TYR A 78 3.73 -9.64 -4.88
CA TYR A 78 2.87 -10.74 -4.45
C TYR A 78 3.45 -12.12 -4.75
N ARG A 79 3.17 -13.08 -3.87
CA ARG A 79 3.36 -14.51 -4.08
C ARG A 79 2.02 -15.16 -4.43
N TYR A 80 2.07 -16.13 -5.33
CA TYR A 80 0.88 -16.86 -5.83
C TYR A 80 -0.22 -15.93 -6.35
N SER A 81 0.13 -14.73 -6.78
CA SER A 81 -0.80 -13.69 -7.26
C SER A 81 -1.84 -13.20 -6.24
N HIS A 82 -1.72 -13.59 -4.96
CA HIS A 82 -2.76 -13.37 -3.95
C HIS A 82 -2.23 -12.81 -2.63
N TYR A 83 -0.96 -13.03 -2.30
CA TYR A 83 -0.44 -12.72 -0.98
C TYR A 83 0.70 -11.73 -1.07
N TYR A 84 0.59 -10.63 -0.33
CA TYR A 84 1.64 -9.63 -0.20
C TYR A 84 2.93 -10.24 0.35
N THR A 85 4.07 -9.77 -0.18
CA THR A 85 5.39 -10.14 0.32
C THR A 85 6.19 -8.93 0.79
N ARG A 86 6.29 -7.90 -0.06
CA ARG A 86 7.04 -6.67 0.23
C ARG A 86 6.50 -5.52 -0.61
N HIS A 87 6.93 -4.32 -0.28
CA HIS A 87 6.68 -3.14 -1.08
C HIS A 87 7.92 -2.27 -1.24
N THR A 88 7.90 -1.40 -2.23
CA THR A 88 8.90 -0.33 -2.41
C THR A 88 8.16 0.98 -2.63
N ILE A 89 8.71 2.07 -2.10
CA ILE A 89 8.18 3.42 -2.27
C ILE A 89 9.31 4.30 -2.80
N THR A 90 9.02 5.06 -3.84
CA THR A 90 9.95 6.01 -4.47
C THR A 90 9.23 7.34 -4.62
N ILE A 91 9.89 8.44 -4.28
CA ILE A 91 9.35 9.80 -4.38
C ILE A 91 10.33 10.58 -5.25
N ASP A 92 9.82 11.15 -6.36
CA ASP A 92 10.57 11.96 -7.32
C ASP A 92 10.30 13.47 -7.13
#